data_AF-A0A955G2K7-F1
#
_entry.id   AF-A0A955G2K7-F1
#
_cell.length_a   1.000
_cell.length_b   1.000
_cell.length_c   1.000
_cell.angle_alpha   90.00
_cell.angle_beta   90.00
_cell.angle_gamma   90.00
#
_symmetry.space_group_name_H-M   'P 1'
#
loop_
_entity.id
_entity.type
_entity.pdbx_description
1 polymer ?
#
loop_
_entity_poly.entity_id
_entity_poly.type
_entity_poly.pdbx_seq_one_letter_code
_entity_poly.pdbx_strand_id
1 'polypeptide(L)'
;MDSQQVRATKKQQQLLEFVTKFISDNNYSPSYREIMKALDYKSVSTVAVHVEGLIAKGFLRRVDNSPRSLEVTTRASSNQTTNIAHIQTVEDVFIQKITELYKKSDENIETQDNIEVLLQALDLLGYQTLASSLRRHE
;
A
#
# COMPACT_ATOMS: atom_id res chain seq x y z
N MET A 1 13.42 -7.51 -20.82
CA MET A 1 13.13 -8.87 -20.31
C MET A 1 11.63 -8.96 -20.12
N ASP A 2 11.01 -9.95 -20.76
CA ASP A 2 9.60 -10.04 -21.14
C ASP A 2 8.57 -9.81 -20.03
N SER A 3 7.82 -8.71 -20.14
CA SER A 3 6.54 -8.47 -19.47
C SER A 3 5.43 -9.25 -20.16
N GLN A 4 5.51 -10.58 -20.15
CA GLN A 4 4.44 -11.42 -20.70
C GLN A 4 3.21 -11.28 -19.79
N GLN A 5 2.21 -10.50 -20.23
CA GLN A 5 0.91 -10.40 -19.58
C GLN A 5 0.24 -11.78 -19.58
N VAL A 6 0.44 -12.54 -18.50
CA VAL A 6 -0.20 -13.84 -18.35
C VAL A 6 -1.67 -13.59 -18.01
N ARG A 7 -2.55 -13.69 -19.01
CA ARG A 7 -3.99 -13.45 -18.84
C ARG A 7 -4.59 -14.47 -17.86
N ALA A 8 -5.25 -13.98 -16.80
CA ALA A 8 -6.08 -14.82 -15.94
C ALA A 8 -7.34 -15.25 -16.72
N THR A 9 -7.83 -16.49 -16.50
CA THR A 9 -9.13 -16.89 -17.06
C THR A 9 -10.26 -16.15 -16.33
N LYS A 10 -11.45 -16.03 -16.94
CA LYS A 10 -12.60 -15.32 -16.31
C LYS A 10 -12.87 -15.76 -14.87
N LYS A 11 -12.82 -17.07 -14.61
CA LYS A 11 -13.00 -17.65 -13.27
C LYS A 11 -11.84 -17.31 -12.31
N GLN A 12 -10.60 -17.32 -12.80
CA GLN A 12 -9.43 -16.92 -12.01
C GLN A 12 -9.46 -15.42 -11.68
N GLN A 13 -9.95 -14.58 -12.60
CA GLN A 13 -10.10 -13.16 -12.37
C GLN A 13 -11.17 -12.86 -11.31
N GLN A 14 -12.32 -13.54 -11.37
CA GLN A 14 -13.36 -13.46 -10.34
C GLN A 14 -12.82 -13.86 -8.95
N LEU A 15 -12.00 -14.92 -8.89
CA LEU A 15 -11.37 -15.33 -7.64
C LEU A 15 -10.42 -14.27 -7.10
N LEU A 16 -9.58 -13.71 -7.98
CA LEU A 16 -8.63 -12.67 -7.61
C LEU A 16 -9.33 -11.40 -7.10
N GLU A 17 -10.41 -10.98 -7.77
CA GLU A 17 -11.22 -9.82 -7.38
C GLU A 17 -11.89 -10.05 -6.01
N PHE A 18 -12.46 -11.24 -5.80
CA PHE A 18 -13.03 -11.61 -4.51
C PHE A 18 -12.00 -11.57 -3.39
N VAL A 19 -10.82 -12.15 -3.59
CA VAL A 19 -9.75 -12.15 -2.57
C VAL A 19 -9.29 -10.74 -2.26
N THR A 20 -9.12 -9.90 -3.29
CA THR A 20 -8.71 -8.50 -3.14
C THR A 20 -9.73 -7.71 -2.32
N LYS A 21 -11.02 -7.84 -2.69
CA LYS A 21 -12.11 -7.18 -1.96
C LYS A 21 -12.22 -7.67 -0.52
N PHE A 22 -12.11 -8.98 -0.30
CA PHE A 22 -12.21 -9.56 1.03
C PHE A 22 -11.10 -9.05 1.96
N ILE A 23 -9.86 -8.98 1.47
CA ILE A 23 -8.72 -8.42 2.22
C ILE A 23 -8.96 -6.93 2.52
N SER A 24 -9.46 -6.16 1.54
CA SER A 24 -9.79 -4.75 1.73
C SER A 24 -10.88 -4.51 2.79
N ASP A 25 -11.89 -5.39 2.84
CA ASP A 25 -13.05 -5.23 3.72
C ASP A 25 -12.76 -5.74 5.14
N ASN A 26 -11.94 -6.80 5.28
CA ASN A 26 -11.76 -7.52 6.55
C ASN A 26 -10.35 -7.43 7.13
N ASN A 27 -9.39 -6.88 6.40
CA ASN A 27 -7.98 -6.76 6.80
C ASN A 27 -7.26 -8.12 7.04
N TYR A 28 -7.82 -9.22 6.52
CA TYR A 28 -7.21 -10.56 6.52
C TYR A 28 -7.56 -11.36 5.25
N SER A 29 -6.79 -12.40 4.92
CA SER A 29 -7.03 -13.21 3.73
C SER A 29 -8.17 -14.22 3.92
N PRO A 30 -9.04 -14.44 2.92
CA PRO A 30 -10.09 -15.43 3.01
C PRO A 30 -9.51 -16.85 3.00
N SER A 31 -10.17 -17.75 3.71
CA SER A 31 -9.91 -19.19 3.65
C SER A 31 -10.49 -19.81 2.38
N TYR A 32 -10.01 -20.99 2.00
CA TYR A 32 -10.54 -21.70 0.82
C TYR A 32 -12.03 -22.04 0.95
N ARG A 33 -12.54 -22.24 2.17
CA ARG A 33 -13.99 -22.47 2.39
C ARG A 33 -14.81 -21.22 2.15
N GLU A 34 -14.29 -20.04 2.50
CA GLU A 34 -14.95 -18.75 2.23
C GLU A 34 -14.96 -18.46 0.73
N ILE A 35 -13.82 -18.65 0.05
CA ILE A 35 -13.72 -18.51 -1.40
C ILE A 35 -14.69 -19.48 -2.11
N MET A 36 -14.75 -20.74 -1.66
CA MET A 36 -15.65 -21.74 -2.22
C MET A 36 -17.12 -21.30 -2.10
N LYS A 37 -17.54 -20.83 -0.93
CA LYS A 37 -18.91 -20.38 -0.67
C LYS A 37 -19.27 -19.11 -1.46
N ALA A 38 -18.35 -18.16 -1.57
CA ALA A 38 -18.62 -16.88 -2.23
C ALA A 38 -18.70 -16.99 -3.76
N LEU A 39 -17.95 -17.92 -4.36
CA LEU A 39 -17.86 -18.08 -5.82
C LEU A 39 -18.57 -19.34 -6.33
N ASP A 40 -19.31 -20.02 -5.45
CA ASP A 40 -20.09 -21.24 -5.73
C ASP A 40 -19.27 -22.36 -6.41
N TYR A 41 -18.09 -22.65 -5.84
CA TYR A 41 -17.27 -23.77 -6.31
C TYR A 41 -17.76 -25.10 -5.75
N LYS A 42 -17.75 -26.14 -6.59
CA LYS A 42 -18.17 -27.50 -6.21
C LYS A 42 -17.30 -28.14 -5.12
N SER A 43 -16.02 -27.73 -5.01
CA SER A 43 -15.12 -28.28 -3.99
C SER A 43 -14.00 -27.30 -3.61
N VAL A 44 -13.47 -27.47 -2.40
CA VAL A 44 -12.27 -26.79 -1.90
C VAL A 44 -11.05 -27.11 -2.76
N SER A 45 -10.94 -28.34 -3.27
CA SER A 45 -9.83 -28.77 -4.13
C SER A 45 -9.80 -27.98 -5.44
N THR A 46 -10.96 -27.67 -6.01
CA THR A 46 -11.08 -26.83 -7.22
C THR A 46 -10.60 -25.39 -6.94
N VAL A 47 -10.91 -24.85 -5.76
CA VAL A 47 -10.39 -23.55 -5.32
C VAL A 47 -8.86 -23.58 -5.21
N ALA A 48 -8.31 -24.62 -4.60
CA ALA A 48 -6.86 -24.77 -4.44
C ALA A 48 -6.13 -24.75 -5.79
N VAL A 49 -6.64 -25.48 -6.79
CA VAL A 49 -6.09 -25.49 -8.17
C VAL A 49 -6.13 -24.09 -8.80
N HIS A 50 -7.22 -23.35 -8.62
CA HIS A 50 -7.32 -21.99 -9.15
C HIS A 50 -6.36 -21.01 -8.45
N VAL A 51 -6.21 -21.14 -7.12
CA VAL A 51 -5.28 -20.34 -6.33
C VAL A 51 -3.83 -20.64 -6.74
N GLU A 52 -3.46 -21.91 -6.86
CA GLU A 52 -2.14 -22.32 -7.35
C GLU A 52 -1.87 -21.80 -8.76
N GLY A 53 -2.87 -21.86 -9.64
CA GLY A 53 -2.78 -21.27 -10.98
C GLY A 53 -2.58 -19.76 -10.96
N LEU A 54 -3.12 -19.04 -9.99
CA LEU A 54 -2.89 -17.59 -9.81
C LEU A 54 -1.51 -17.30 -9.19
N ILE A 55 -1.02 -18.17 -8.31
CA ILE A 55 0.34 -18.08 -7.73
C ILE A 55 1.39 -18.30 -8.83
N ALA A 56 1.23 -19.35 -9.64
CA ALA A 56 2.13 -19.63 -10.76
C ALA A 56 2.19 -18.49 -11.78
N LYS A 57 1.09 -17.74 -11.94
CA LYS A 57 1.01 -16.55 -12.79
C LYS A 57 1.56 -15.28 -12.13
N GLY A 58 1.87 -15.33 -10.83
CA GLY A 58 2.38 -14.20 -10.06
C GLY A 58 1.32 -13.17 -9.68
N PHE A 59 0.03 -13.54 -9.65
CA PHE A 59 -1.04 -12.67 -9.16
C PHE A 59 -1.27 -12.79 -7.66
N LEU A 60 -0.99 -13.97 -7.08
CA LEU A 60 -1.06 -14.24 -5.66
C LEU A 60 0.30 -14.75 -5.16
N ARG A 61 0.60 -14.50 -3.89
CA ARG A 61 1.76 -15.07 -3.19
C ARG A 61 1.27 -15.73 -1.90
N ARG A 62 1.88 -16.86 -1.56
CA ARG A 62 1.64 -17.54 -0.28
C ARG A 62 2.81 -17.23 0.66
N VAL A 63 2.52 -16.67 1.82
CA VAL A 63 3.54 -16.25 2.81
C VAL A 63 3.90 -17.38 3.76
N ASP A 64 2.96 -18.28 4.07
CA ASP A 64 3.17 -19.48 4.88
C ASP A 64 2.27 -20.66 4.40
N ASN A 65 2.34 -21.83 5.05
CA ASN A 65 1.48 -22.98 4.71
C ASN A 65 0.02 -22.86 5.19
N SER A 66 -0.39 -21.70 5.70
CA SER A 66 -1.74 -21.43 6.17
C SER A 66 -2.66 -20.95 5.02
N PRO A 67 -3.93 -21.37 5.00
CA PRO A 67 -4.92 -20.82 4.06
C PRO A 67 -5.16 -19.32 4.22
N ARG A 68 -4.71 -18.71 5.33
CA ARG A 68 -4.92 -17.28 5.68
C ARG A 68 -3.76 -16.35 5.30
N SER A 69 -2.77 -16.86 4.58
CA SER A 69 -1.55 -16.11 4.28
C SER A 69 -1.38 -15.91 2.78
N LEU A 70 -2.50 -15.66 2.11
CA LEU A 70 -2.53 -15.24 0.72
C LEU A 70 -2.36 -13.72 0.64
N GLU A 71 -1.31 -13.28 -0.05
CA GLU A 71 -1.09 -11.90 -0.42
C GLU A 71 -1.35 -11.68 -1.92
N VAL A 72 -1.92 -10.53 -2.27
CA VAL A 72 -2.11 -10.12 -3.67
C VAL A 72 -0.85 -9.40 -4.16
N THR A 73 -0.30 -9.83 -5.30
CA THR A 73 0.91 -9.24 -5.89
C THR A 73 0.54 -8.06 -6.80
N THR A 74 1.40 -7.02 -6.82
CA THR A 74 1.35 -5.79 -7.65
C THR A 74 0.94 -5.98 -9.12
N ARG A 75 1.13 -7.16 -9.74
CA ARG A 75 0.65 -7.44 -11.11
C ARG A 75 -0.88 -7.46 -11.23
N ALA A 76 -1.60 -7.72 -10.15
CA ALA A 76 -3.07 -7.70 -10.09
C ALA A 76 -3.63 -6.28 -9.87
N SER A 77 -2.85 -5.41 -9.24
CA SER A 77 -3.26 -4.08 -8.80
C SER A 77 -3.02 -3.03 -9.88
N SER A 78 -3.50 -3.23 -11.11
CA SER A 78 -3.51 -2.13 -12.09
C SER A 78 -4.60 -1.08 -11.81
N ASN A 79 -5.37 -1.23 -10.73
CA ASN A 79 -6.36 -0.25 -10.28
C ASN A 79 -6.21 0.19 -8.81
N GLN A 80 -5.09 -0.15 -8.17
CA GLN A 80 -4.75 0.37 -6.85
C GLN A 80 -3.25 0.63 -6.83
N THR A 81 -2.86 1.88 -7.08
CA THR A 81 -1.53 2.41 -6.81
C THR A 81 -1.29 2.33 -5.30
N THR A 82 -0.92 1.17 -4.79
CA THR A 82 -0.37 1.04 -3.44
C THR A 82 1.07 0.62 -3.59
N ASN A 83 1.91 1.65 -3.59
CA ASN A 83 3.31 1.67 -3.22
C ASN A 83 3.64 0.57 -2.18
N ILE A 84 4.09 -0.62 -2.62
CA ILE A 84 4.72 -1.62 -1.73
C ILE A 84 6.24 -1.51 -1.86
N ALA A 85 6.74 -0.28 -1.77
CA ALA A 85 8.17 0.01 -1.68
C ALA A 85 8.37 1.15 -0.68
N HIS A 86 7.73 1.06 0.48
CA HIS A 86 7.97 2.04 1.51
C HIS A 86 7.52 1.52 2.88
N ILE A 87 8.41 0.80 3.57
CA ILE A 87 8.40 0.85 5.04
C ILE A 87 8.69 2.32 5.34
N GLN A 88 7.65 3.13 5.54
CA GLN A 88 7.85 4.54 5.91
C GLN A 88 8.53 4.52 7.24
N THR A 89 9.80 4.90 7.22
CA THR A 89 10.48 5.26 8.45
C THR A 89 9.66 6.37 9.10
N VAL A 90 9.79 6.53 10.42
CA VAL A 90 9.06 7.59 11.14
C VAL A 90 9.35 8.97 10.53
N GLU A 91 10.52 9.12 9.89
CA GLU A 91 10.96 10.30 9.15
C GLU A 91 10.15 10.51 7.85
N ASP A 92 9.89 9.45 7.07
CA ASP A 92 9.09 9.56 5.85
C ASP A 92 7.64 9.95 6.14
N VAL A 93 7.06 9.41 7.21
CA VAL A 93 5.71 9.81 7.67
C VAL A 93 5.70 11.29 8.07
N PHE A 94 6.75 11.76 8.73
CA PHE A 94 6.88 13.14 9.18
C PHE A 94 7.03 14.10 7.99
N ILE A 95 7.85 13.76 7.00
CA ILE A 95 8.03 14.54 5.77
C ILE A 95 6.72 14.61 4.99
N GLN A 96 6.02 13.47 4.81
CA GLN A 96 4.72 13.45 4.13
C GLN A 96 3.72 14.37 4.81
N LYS A 97 3.66 14.35 6.15
CA LYS A 97 2.74 15.17 6.92
C LYS A 97 3.10 16.65 6.85
N ILE A 98 4.38 17.00 6.88
CA ILE A 98 4.84 18.38 6.67
C ILE A 98 4.48 18.85 5.27
N THR A 99 4.77 18.07 4.23
CA THR A 99 4.41 18.43 2.84
C THR A 99 2.91 18.60 2.66
N GLU A 100 2.10 17.76 3.31
CA GLU A 100 0.63 17.87 3.30
C GLU A 100 0.15 19.15 4.01
N LEU A 101 0.79 19.52 5.13
CA LEU A 101 0.48 20.76 5.85
C LEU A 101 0.85 22.01 5.03
N TYR A 102 2.01 22.03 4.38
CA TYR A 102 2.43 23.13 3.49
C TYR A 102 1.51 23.28 2.27
N LYS A 103 1.03 22.17 1.71
CA LYS A 103 0.08 22.18 0.59
C LYS A 103 -1.31 22.69 0.99
N LYS A 104 -1.65 22.66 2.28
CA LYS A 104 -2.95 23.06 2.82
C LYS A 104 -2.99 24.53 3.26
N SER A 105 -1.84 25.20 3.38
CA SER A 105 -1.72 26.57 3.90
C SER A 105 -1.62 27.65 2.82
N ASP A 106 -2.14 27.41 1.61
CA ASP A 106 -2.11 28.40 0.51
C ASP A 106 -3.19 29.49 0.61
N GLU A 107 -3.78 29.70 1.80
CA GLU A 107 -4.62 30.87 2.11
C GLU A 107 -4.46 31.29 3.58
N ASN A 108 -3.31 31.81 3.99
CA ASN A 108 -3.29 33.02 4.84
C ASN A 108 -1.89 33.65 4.94
N ILE A 109 -1.85 34.95 4.66
CA ILE A 109 -0.67 35.80 4.55
C ILE A 109 -0.27 36.24 5.96
N GLU A 110 0.35 35.35 6.73
CA GLU A 110 1.00 35.67 8.03
C GLU A 110 2.18 34.72 8.33
N THR A 111 2.52 33.85 7.37
CA THR A 111 3.35 32.67 7.59
C THR A 111 4.85 32.96 7.63
N GLN A 112 5.32 34.05 7.01
CA GLN A 112 6.76 34.30 6.86
C GLN A 112 7.42 34.70 8.19
N ASP A 113 6.79 35.61 8.95
CA ASP A 113 7.25 36.00 10.30
C ASP A 113 7.17 34.83 11.27
N ASN A 114 6.13 33.99 11.15
CA ASN A 114 5.94 32.81 12.01
C ASN A 114 6.96 31.70 11.72
N ILE A 115 7.40 31.54 10.47
CA ILE A 115 8.44 30.58 10.10
C ILE A 115 9.79 31.01 10.68
N GLU A 116 10.14 32.29 10.61
CA GLU A 116 11.42 32.78 11.15
C GLU A 116 11.48 32.63 12.68
N VAL A 117 10.38 32.91 13.39
CA VAL A 117 10.26 32.67 14.83
C VAL A 117 10.43 31.18 15.17
N LEU A 118 9.87 30.28 14.35
CA LEU A 118 9.99 28.83 14.56
C LEU A 118 11.42 28.32 14.33
N LEU A 119 12.09 28.82 13.29
CA LEU A 119 13.50 28.50 13.00
C LEU A 119 14.41 28.98 14.14
N GLN A 120 14.13 30.16 14.69
CA GLN A 120 14.89 30.72 15.80
C GLN A 120 14.68 29.95 17.12
N ALA A 121 13.47 29.43 17.36
CA ALA A 121 13.21 28.52 18.48
C ALA A 121 13.95 27.18 18.33
N LEU A 122 14.05 26.65 17.11
CA LEU A 122 14.82 25.44 16.81
C LEU A 122 16.32 25.62 17.10
N ASP A 123 16.87 26.78 16.76
CA ASP A 123 18.26 27.13 17.07
C ASP A 123 18.51 27.16 18.58
N LEU A 124 17.61 27.78 19.35
CA LEU A 124 17.69 27.86 20.82
C LEU A 124 17.60 26.48 21.49
N LEU A 125 16.85 25.55 20.90
CA LEU A 125 16.69 24.18 21.39
C LEU A 125 17.84 23.24 21.01
N GLY A 126 18.87 23.72 20.29
CA GLY A 126 20.03 22.90 19.93
C GLY A 126 20.00 22.31 18.52
N TYR A 127 18.99 22.64 17.69
CA TYR A 127 18.74 21.98 16.40
C TYR A 127 19.21 22.83 15.20
N GLN A 128 20.41 23.43 15.29
CA GLN A 128 20.88 24.40 14.29
C GLN A 128 21.05 23.82 12.88
N THR A 129 21.44 22.55 12.78
CA THR A 129 21.62 21.88 11.48
C THR A 129 20.30 21.73 10.74
N LEU A 130 19.22 21.46 11.47
CA LEU A 130 17.86 21.38 10.95
C LEU A 130 17.33 22.76 10.54
N ALA A 131 17.47 23.77 11.39
CA ALA A 131 17.08 25.14 11.08
C ALA A 131 17.80 25.67 9.83
N SER A 132 19.11 25.43 9.72
CA SER A 132 19.93 25.87 8.59
C SER A 132 19.56 25.18 7.28
N SER A 133 19.20 23.90 7.34
CA SER A 133 18.75 23.13 6.18
C SER A 133 17.42 23.64 5.63
N LEU A 134 16.49 23.97 6.55
CA LEU A 134 15.17 24.50 6.21
C LEU A 134 15.23 25.92 5.64
N ARG A 135 16.11 26.78 6.15
CA ARG A 135 16.35 28.14 5.60
C ARG A 135 16.87 28.13 4.16
N ARG A 136 17.43 27.00 3.69
CA ARG A 136 18.01 26.85 2.35
C ARG A 136 17.01 26.39 1.28
N HIS A 137 15.79 26.05 1.70
CA HIS A 137 14.73 25.50 0.86
C HIS A 137 13.58 26.49 0.58
N GLU A 138 13.73 27.75 0.99
CA GLU A 138 12.91 28.92 0.62
C GLU A 138 13.62 29.71 -0.51
#